data_AF-A0A661RZ37-F1
#
_entry.id   AF-A0A661RZ37-F1
#
_cell.length_a   1.000
_cell.length_b   1.000
_cell.length_c   1.000
_cell.angle_alpha   90.00
_cell.angle_beta   90.00
_cell.angle_gamma   90.00
#
_symmetry.space_group_name_H-M   'P 1'
#
loop_
_entity.id
_entity.type
_entity.pdbx_description
1 polymer ?
#
loop_
_entity_poly.entity_id
_entity_poly.type
_entity_poly.pdbx_seq_one_letter_code
_entity_poly.pdbx_strand_id
1 'polypeptide(L)'
;MKLILNLICYCFIGYTLILAALYFFQEKLLFFPGPTSFGDCPEMEKRNASAEIFGDIRYYLQTRPKPDNWIVIFHGNAGNACGRTYFLDLLKGFNANVV
;
A
#
# COMPACT_ATOMS: atom_id res chain seq x y z
N MET A 1 -36.20 -25.62 -25.01
CA MET A 1 -34.87 -25.52 -25.66
C MET A 1 -34.40 -24.08 -25.85
N LYS A 2 -35.13 -23.22 -26.60
CA LYS A 2 -34.72 -21.81 -26.81
C LYS A 2 -34.50 -21.01 -25.52
N LEU A 3 -35.39 -21.16 -24.53
CA LEU A 3 -35.27 -20.48 -23.23
C LEU A 3 -33.98 -20.87 -22.48
N ILE A 4 -33.67 -22.16 -22.45
CA ILE A 4 -32.47 -22.70 -21.78
C ILE A 4 -31.21 -22.20 -22.50
N LEU A 5 -31.21 -22.21 -23.85
CA LEU A 5 -30.10 -21.71 -24.64
C LEU A 5 -29.86 -20.20 -24.42
N ASN A 6 -30.93 -19.41 -24.38
CA ASN A 6 -30.84 -17.97 -24.09
C ASN A 6 -30.28 -17.72 -22.68
N LEU A 7 -30.73 -18.49 -21.68
CA LEU A 7 -30.21 -18.39 -20.32
C LEU A 7 -28.70 -18.66 -20.27
N ILE A 8 -28.24 -19.74 -20.92
CA ILE A 8 -26.82 -20.07 -21.02
C ILE A 8 -26.03 -18.93 -21.68
N CYS A 9 -26.55 -18.37 -22.78
CA CYS A 9 -25.93 -17.23 -23.45
C CYS A 9 -25.82 -16.01 -22.53
N TYR A 10 -26.87 -15.67 -21.79
CA TYR A 10 -26.83 -14.54 -20.85
C TYR A 10 -25.83 -14.77 -19.71
N CYS A 11 -25.78 -15.98 -19.15
CA CYS A 11 -24.79 -16.33 -18.13
C CYS A 11 -23.36 -16.22 -18.67
N PHE A 12 -23.12 -16.69 -19.89
CA PHE A 12 -21.80 -16.62 -20.52
C PHE A 12 -21.37 -15.18 -20.79
N ILE A 13 -22.28 -14.34 -21.31
CA ILE A 13 -22.04 -12.92 -21.54
C ILE A 13 -21.75 -12.22 -20.21
N GLY A 14 -22.57 -12.46 -19.19
CA GLY A 14 -22.38 -11.87 -17.86
C GLY A 14 -21.04 -12.25 -17.25
N TYR A 15 -20.68 -13.54 -17.29
CA TYR A 15 -19.39 -14.03 -16.80
C TYR A 15 -18.21 -13.41 -17.56
N THR A 16 -18.31 -13.29 -18.89
CA THR A 16 -17.28 -12.66 -19.72
C THR A 16 -17.10 -11.19 -19.37
N LEU A 17 -18.19 -10.45 -19.14
CA LEU A 17 -18.13 -9.05 -18.73
C LEU A 17 -17.47 -8.88 -17.36
N ILE A 18 -17.79 -9.77 -16.40
CA ILE A 18 -17.15 -9.77 -15.08
C ILE A 18 -15.65 -10.05 -15.22
N LEU A 19 -15.26 -11.06 -16.00
CA LEU A 19 -13.85 -11.38 -16.27
C LEU A 19 -13.11 -10.20 -16.91
N ALA A 20 -13.72 -9.56 -17.92
CA ALA A 20 -13.14 -8.40 -18.56
C ALA A 20 -12.93 -7.25 -17.56
N ALA A 21 -13.93 -6.97 -16.72
CA ALA A 21 -13.79 -5.97 -15.66
C ALA A 21 -12.66 -6.32 -14.69
N LEU A 22 -12.60 -7.57 -14.21
CA LEU A 22 -11.53 -8.02 -13.32
C LEU A 22 -10.15 -7.88 -13.98
N TYR A 23 -10.01 -8.25 -15.25
CA TYR A 23 -8.75 -8.16 -15.98
C TYR A 23 -8.25 -6.71 -16.13
N PHE A 24 -9.12 -5.77 -16.52
CA PHE A 24 -8.72 -4.37 -16.70
C PHE A 24 -8.57 -3.61 -15.38
N PHE A 25 -9.26 -4.03 -14.32
CA PHE A 25 -9.20 -3.37 -13.01
C PHE A 25 -8.38 -4.14 -11.97
N GLN A 26 -7.68 -5.23 -12.35
CA GLN A 26 -6.90 -6.06 -11.43
C GLN A 26 -5.88 -5.25 -10.62
N GLU A 27 -5.25 -4.25 -11.21
CA GLU A 27 -4.26 -3.39 -10.53
C GLU A 27 -4.87 -2.57 -9.40
N LYS A 28 -6.16 -2.24 -9.49
CA LYS A 28 -6.90 -1.54 -8.43
C LYS A 28 -7.43 -2.50 -7.36
N LEU A 29 -7.49 -3.79 -7.66
CA LEU A 29 -7.97 -4.85 -6.76
C LEU A 29 -6.82 -5.55 -6.03
N LEU A 30 -5.61 -5.50 -6.57
CA LEU A 30 -4.41 -6.09 -6.00
C LEU A 30 -3.59 -5.01 -5.30
N PHE A 31 -3.34 -5.21 -4.00
CA PHE A 31 -2.47 -4.33 -3.22
C PHE A 31 -1.00 -4.71 -3.48
N PHE A 32 -0.51 -4.43 -4.70
CA PHE A 32 0.92 -4.50 -4.99
C PHE A 32 1.60 -3.20 -4.58
N PRO A 33 2.87 -3.24 -4.13
CA PRO A 33 3.63 -2.02 -3.97
C PRO A 33 3.75 -1.40 -5.37
N GLY A 34 3.23 -0.18 -5.52
CA GLY A 34 3.27 0.54 -6.78
C GLY A 34 4.71 0.70 -7.31
N PRO A 35 4.89 1.15 -8.56
CA PRO A 35 6.20 1.28 -9.21
C PRO A 35 7.13 2.31 -8.59
N THR A 36 6.73 2.94 -7.48
CA THR A 36 7.46 3.99 -6.80
C THR A 36 8.77 3.46 -6.23
N SER A 37 9.88 4.05 -6.64
CA SER A 37 11.20 3.75 -6.11
C SER A 37 11.28 4.08 -4.62
N PHE A 38 12.05 3.30 -3.87
CA PHE A 38 12.38 3.65 -2.48
C PHE A 38 13.07 5.02 -2.45
N GLY A 39 12.67 5.87 -1.49
CA GLY A 39 13.14 7.27 -1.39
C GLY A 39 12.18 8.26 -2.04
N ASP A 40 11.49 7.88 -3.12
CA ASP A 40 10.57 8.77 -3.85
C ASP A 40 9.17 8.77 -3.22
N CYS A 41 9.05 9.42 -2.06
CA CYS A 41 7.83 9.36 -1.27
C CYS A 41 7.44 10.72 -0.69
N PRO A 42 6.78 11.58 -1.49
CA PRO A 42 6.42 12.93 -1.06
C PRO A 42 5.61 12.97 0.24
N GLU A 43 4.80 11.95 0.52
CA GLU A 43 4.01 11.85 1.75
C GLU A 43 4.84 11.56 3.00
N MET A 44 5.99 10.88 2.87
CA MET A 44 6.95 10.71 3.97
C MET A 44 7.74 11.99 4.21
N GLU A 45 8.18 12.67 3.14
CA GLU A 45 8.90 13.94 3.22
C GLU A 45 8.07 15.04 3.90
N LYS A 46 6.78 15.17 3.56
CA LYS A 46 5.84 16.08 4.22
C LYS A 46 5.74 15.87 5.73
N ARG A 47 6.08 14.69 6.22
CA ARG A 47 6.04 14.31 7.63
C ARG A 47 7.44 14.30 8.28
N ASN A 48 8.45 14.84 7.60
CA ASN A 48 9.85 14.85 8.05
C ASN A 48 10.40 13.44 8.35
N ALA A 49 9.97 12.44 7.57
CA ALA A 49 10.57 11.11 7.63
C ALA A 49 11.61 10.99 6.50
N SER A 50 12.88 10.81 6.84
CA SER A 50 13.97 10.66 5.87
C SER A 50 14.08 9.21 5.40
N ALA A 51 14.36 9.00 4.12
CA ALA A 51 14.69 7.68 3.61
C ALA A 51 16.14 7.33 4.00
N GLU A 52 16.31 6.21 4.71
CA GLU A 52 17.60 5.75 5.21
C GLU A 52 17.94 4.37 4.63
N ILE A 53 19.22 4.14 4.37
CA ILE A 53 19.75 2.86 3.87
C ILE A 53 20.89 2.43 4.78
N PHE A 54 20.76 1.25 5.39
CA PHE A 54 21.80 0.65 6.22
C PHE A 54 22.02 -0.81 5.83
N GLY A 55 23.15 -1.08 5.17
CA GLY A 55 23.39 -2.37 4.53
C GLY A 55 22.29 -2.66 3.50
N ASP A 56 21.64 -3.81 3.64
CA ASP A 56 20.52 -4.22 2.78
C ASP A 56 19.15 -3.75 3.28
N ILE A 57 19.09 -3.02 4.40
CA ILE A 57 17.85 -2.54 5.01
C ILE A 57 17.54 -1.13 4.53
N ARG A 58 16.28 -0.92 4.13
CA ARG A 58 15.74 0.36 3.66
C ARG A 58 14.53 0.73 4.50
N TYR A 59 14.52 1.92 5.09
CA TYR A 59 13.45 2.37 5.98
C TYR A 59 13.26 3.88 5.92
N TYR A 60 12.14 4.36 6.47
CA TYR A 60 11.92 5.79 6.67
C TYR A 60 12.08 6.11 8.15
N LEU A 61 12.73 7.22 8.50
CA LEU A 61 13.00 7.60 9.88
C LEU A 61 12.43 8.98 10.17
N GLN A 62 11.48 9.05 11.10
CA GLN A 62 11.04 10.30 11.71
C GLN A 62 11.67 10.42 13.10
N THR A 63 12.49 11.46 13.30
CA THR A 63 13.15 11.71 14.60
C THR A 63 12.45 12.79 15.42
N ARG A 64 12.60 12.70 16.74
CA ARG A 64 12.21 13.76 17.68
C ARG A 64 13.38 14.17 18.58
N PRO A 65 13.44 15.43 19.04
CA PRO A 65 14.41 15.83 20.05
C PRO A 65 14.14 15.09 21.37
N LYS A 66 15.15 14.41 21.92
CA LYS A 66 15.07 13.67 23.20
C LYS A 66 13.86 12.72 23.26
N PRO A 67 13.81 11.71 22.37
CA PRO A 67 12.70 10.78 22.32
C PRO A 67 12.73 9.87 23.55
N ASP A 68 11.55 9.59 24.11
CA ASP A 68 11.41 8.64 25.22
C ASP A 68 11.42 7.19 24.73
N ASN A 69 11.02 6.97 23.47
CA ASN A 69 10.79 5.66 22.89
C ASN A 69 11.16 5.58 21.41
N TRP A 70 11.27 4.35 20.91
CA TRP A 70 11.32 4.03 19.48
C TRP A 70 10.11 3.18 19.13
N ILE A 71 9.46 3.52 18.01
CA ILE A 71 8.35 2.75 17.47
C ILE A 71 8.77 2.27 16.08
N VAL A 72 8.76 0.96 15.88
CA VAL A 72 9.16 0.32 14.62
C VAL A 72 7.92 -0.28 13.95
N ILE A 73 7.72 0.05 12.68
CA ILE A 73 6.53 -0.25 11.91
C ILE A 73 6.92 -1.11 10.72
N PHE A 74 6.48 -2.35 10.75
CA PHE A 74 6.66 -3.26 9.63
C PHE A 74 5.49 -3.16 8.67
N HIS A 75 5.78 -3.18 7.37
CA HIS A 75 4.76 -3.46 6.37
C HIS A 75 4.55 -4.98 6.26
N GLY A 76 3.36 -5.38 5.79
CA GLY A 76 3.09 -6.78 5.47
C GLY A 76 3.74 -7.22 4.16
N ASN A 77 3.57 -8.50 3.81
CA ASN A 77 3.96 -9.01 2.50
C ASN A 77 3.26 -8.20 1.39
N ALA A 78 3.97 -7.88 0.31
CA ALA A 78 3.54 -6.99 -0.77
C ALA A 78 3.23 -5.52 -0.37
N GLY A 79 3.52 -5.10 0.87
CA GLY A 79 3.44 -3.71 1.29
C GLY A 79 4.73 -2.92 0.99
N ASN A 80 4.65 -1.59 1.11
CA ASN A 80 5.81 -0.70 1.16
C ASN A 80 5.65 0.32 2.30
N ALA A 81 6.75 0.98 2.68
CA ALA A 81 6.74 1.98 3.74
C ALA A 81 5.84 3.19 3.40
N CYS A 82 5.82 3.66 2.15
CA CYS A 82 4.99 4.78 1.70
C CYS A 82 3.49 4.59 1.97
N GLY A 83 2.98 3.36 1.89
CA GLY A 83 1.60 3.03 2.22
C GLY A 83 1.29 3.01 3.72
N ARG A 84 2.24 3.41 4.58
CA ARG A 84 2.15 3.37 6.05
C ARG A 84 2.31 4.76 6.70
N THR A 85 2.30 5.82 5.90
CA THR A 85 2.39 7.23 6.37
C THR A 85 1.34 7.59 7.43
N TYR A 86 0.16 6.97 7.40
CA TYR A 86 -0.90 7.21 8.38
C TYR A 86 -0.47 6.90 9.82
N PHE A 87 0.50 6.00 10.04
CA PHE A 87 1.00 5.75 11.38
C PHE A 87 1.78 6.93 11.95
N LEU A 88 2.48 7.70 11.12
CA LEU A 88 3.17 8.90 11.56
C LEU A 88 2.17 9.96 12.08
N ASP A 89 0.99 10.03 11.48
CA ASP A 89 -0.08 10.91 11.93
C ASP A 89 -0.72 10.39 13.24
N LEU A 90 -1.01 9.08 13.30
CA LEU A 90 -1.56 8.42 14.48
C LEU A 90 -0.63 8.55 15.70
N LEU A 91 0.69 8.45 15.48
CA LEU A 91 1.70 8.45 16.53
C LEU A 91 2.25 9.85 16.85
N LYS A 92 1.73 10.90 16.22
CA LYS A 92 2.23 12.27 16.39
C LYS A 92 2.16 12.78 17.84
N GLY A 93 1.28 12.23 18.67
CA GLY A 93 1.17 12.58 20.09
C GLY A 93 2.28 11.99 20.97
N PHE A 94 3.00 10.97 20.51
CA PHE A 94 4.05 10.31 21.28
C PHE A 94 5.39 11.03 21.10
N ASN A 95 6.14 11.20 22.19
CA ASN A 95 7.53 11.63 22.12
C ASN A 95 8.44 10.46 21.75
N ALA A 96 8.33 9.98 20.52
CA ALA A 96 9.06 8.81 20.03
C ALA A 96 9.69 9.08 18.66
N ASN A 97 10.80 8.40 18.40
CA ASN A 97 11.26 8.19 17.04
C ASN A 97 10.38 7.11 16.37
N VAL A 98 10.11 7.27 15.08
CA VAL A 98 9.32 6.30 14.31
C VAL A 98 10.11 5.83 13.10
N VAL A 99 10.19 4.51 12.94
CA VAL A 99 10.83 3.78 11.83
C VAL A 99 9.81 2.91 11.13
#